data_AF-A0A7W1FQG4-F1
#
_entry.id   AF-A0A7W1FQG4-F1
#
_cell.length_a   1.000
_cell.length_b   1.000
_cell.length_c   1.000
_cell.angle_alpha   90.00
_cell.angle_beta   90.00
_cell.angle_gamma   90.00
#
_symmetry.space_group_name_H-M   'P 1'
#
loop_
_entity.id
_entity.type
_entity.pdbx_description
1 polymer ?
#
loop_
_entity_poly.entity_id
_entity_poly.type
_entity_poly.pdbx_seq_one_letter_code
_entity_poly.pdbx_strand_id
1 'polypeptide(L)'
;MSDRYRQQVVDHLVRPRNAGELGDPSGRGESGDAACGDVACFTVGISDNVLEQVRYKVYGCAACIAAGSALAELVESKHLLDAASVSKADLQDALGGPLPAGKEHALTLVLDAMHKAFEDHWNRKAGEMLSEAERRRVAGGKSVVAAMSGGVDSAVTALLLKEAGYEVATVTFRLHDGERGSRSCCSPDTVLFARDTAHRMGLPHFTLNLKELFDRRVMQDFVGSYSEGRTPNPCVACNAHVKFHASSFLADELGYHHVATGHYARVEEGPTLARPVDASKDQTYVLWPVPRDLLSRTIFPLGEYRKAQVRAIAEERGLAVAYTPESQDICFIPDGDYRRFVRKKAAAEPGDVVDREGRVLGRHAGVVDFTVGQRRGIGVSAPTPLYVSEVRPRTGQVVVGRKQDLEVREVGVRDLNWFLDPEKAACVQVRYNGSPVPCTVEEADDGRWLASLDEPVIGVAPGQSAVFYTGDGERVVGGGVVVRSDS
;
A
#
# COMPACT_ATOMS: atom_id res chain seq x y z
N MET A 1 20.13 43.08 -9.26
CA MET A 1 19.07 42.06 -9.06
C MET A 1 18.07 42.03 -10.22
N SER A 2 17.73 43.17 -10.82
CA SER A 2 16.77 43.30 -11.94
C SER A 2 17.08 42.47 -13.20
N ASP A 3 18.35 42.25 -13.55
CA ASP A 3 18.69 41.52 -14.79
C ASP A 3 18.65 39.99 -14.66
N ARG A 4 18.55 39.46 -13.44
CA ARG A 4 18.64 38.01 -13.18
C ARG A 4 17.28 37.35 -12.93
N TYR A 5 16.28 38.12 -12.51
CA TYR A 5 14.95 37.62 -12.18
C TYR A 5 13.89 38.42 -12.91
N ARG A 6 12.83 37.73 -13.35
CA ARG A 6 11.68 38.35 -14.01
C ARG A 6 10.95 39.29 -13.05
N GLN A 7 10.17 40.22 -13.60
CA GLN A 7 9.46 41.24 -12.83
C GLN A 7 8.54 40.62 -11.76
N GLN A 8 7.84 39.54 -12.09
CA GLN A 8 6.95 38.82 -11.17
C GLN A 8 7.71 38.24 -9.98
N VAL A 9 8.88 37.63 -10.22
CA VAL A 9 9.74 37.13 -9.13
C VAL A 9 10.17 38.27 -8.20
N VAL A 10 10.56 39.42 -8.76
CA VAL A 10 10.94 40.59 -7.97
C VAL A 10 9.75 41.14 -7.18
N ASP A 11 8.56 41.16 -7.78
CA ASP A 11 7.35 41.64 -7.12
C ASP A 11 6.95 40.75 -5.93
N HIS A 12 6.92 39.43 -6.11
CA HIS A 12 6.66 38.48 -5.02
C HIS A 12 7.73 38.50 -3.92
N LEU A 13 8.97 38.87 -4.25
CA LEU A 13 10.07 38.99 -3.30
C LEU A 13 9.96 40.26 -2.45
N VAL A 14 9.70 41.40 -3.10
CA VAL A 14 9.69 42.72 -2.44
C VAL A 14 8.34 43.00 -1.75
N ARG A 15 7.26 42.42 -2.27
CA ARG A 15 5.90 42.51 -1.73
C ARG A 15 5.35 41.09 -1.52
N PRO A 16 5.84 40.34 -0.52
CA PRO A 16 5.36 38.98 -0.31
C PRO A 16 3.87 38.96 0.08
N ARG A 17 3.10 38.07 -0.54
CA ARG A 17 1.69 37.84 -0.20
C ARG A 17 1.63 36.79 0.89
N ASN A 18 0.79 37.00 1.88
CA ASN A 18 0.47 35.96 2.87
C ASN A 18 1.65 35.51 3.76
N ALA A 19 2.68 36.34 3.91
CA ALA A 19 3.80 36.06 4.81
C ALA A 19 3.32 36.00 6.28
N GLY A 20 3.81 35.01 7.02
CA GLY A 20 3.48 34.82 8.42
C GLY A 20 3.08 33.39 8.75
N GLU A 21 2.31 33.23 9.82
CA GLU A 21 1.89 31.93 10.34
C GLU A 21 0.51 32.07 10.97
N LEU A 22 -0.32 31.04 10.82
CA LEU A 22 -1.62 30.97 11.49
C LEU A 22 -1.44 30.52 12.95
N GLY A 23 -2.25 31.07 13.86
CA GLY A 23 -2.20 30.70 15.28
C GLY A 23 -2.74 29.29 15.55
N ASP A 24 -3.81 28.90 14.85
CA ASP A 24 -4.43 27.57 14.96
C ASP A 24 -4.69 27.00 13.56
N PRO A 25 -3.66 26.46 12.89
CA PRO A 25 -3.79 25.95 11.53
C PRO A 25 -4.45 24.57 11.51
N SER A 26 -5.32 24.36 10.53
CA SER A 26 -5.85 23.04 10.16
C SER A 26 -4.74 22.07 9.72
N GLY A 27 -3.63 22.58 9.18
CA GLY A 27 -2.45 21.79 8.83
C GLY A 27 -1.17 22.62 8.73
N ARG A 28 -0.03 22.01 9.05
CA ARG A 28 1.31 22.60 8.97
C ARG A 28 2.27 21.67 8.22
N GLY A 29 3.06 22.23 7.31
CA GLY A 29 4.04 21.46 6.55
C GLY A 29 5.37 22.19 6.40
N GLU A 30 6.46 21.44 6.50
CA GLU A 30 7.82 21.95 6.40
C GLU A 30 8.67 21.12 5.44
N SER A 31 9.45 21.79 4.59
CA SER A 31 10.41 21.16 3.69
C SER A 31 11.72 21.93 3.66
N GLY A 32 12.82 21.21 3.44
CA GLY A 32 14.18 21.75 3.44
C GLY A 32 15.04 21.17 4.55
N ASP A 33 16.25 21.68 4.63
CA ASP A 33 17.22 21.37 5.69
C ASP A 33 17.91 22.68 6.10
N ALA A 34 17.95 22.96 7.40
CA ALA A 34 18.67 24.12 7.92
C ALA A 34 20.16 24.09 7.51
N ALA A 35 20.72 22.89 7.28
CA ALA A 35 22.09 22.72 6.80
C ALA A 35 22.29 23.17 5.34
N CYS A 36 21.26 23.09 4.48
CA CYS A 36 21.33 23.58 3.09
C CYS A 36 20.90 25.04 2.93
N GLY A 37 20.36 25.66 3.99
CA GLY A 37 20.04 27.09 4.07
C GLY A 37 18.69 27.50 3.46
N ASP A 38 17.96 26.57 2.83
CA ASP A 38 16.63 26.80 2.27
C ASP A 38 15.60 25.94 3.03
N VAL A 39 14.65 26.59 3.69
CA VAL A 39 13.55 25.97 4.45
C VAL A 39 12.24 26.69 4.12
N ALA A 40 11.20 25.94 3.80
CA ALA A 40 9.86 26.44 3.56
C ALA A 40 8.88 25.83 4.57
N CYS A 41 8.07 26.68 5.21
CA CYS A 41 7.00 26.29 6.10
C CYS A 41 5.69 26.92 5.63
N PHE A 42 4.62 26.12 5.58
CA PHE A 42 3.26 26.56 5.32
C PHE A 42 2.34 26.16 6.47
N THR A 43 1.43 27.07 6.81
CA THR A 43 0.30 26.82 7.71
C THR A 43 -0.99 27.18 6.99
N VAL A 44 -1.96 26.28 7.01
CA VAL A 44 -3.20 26.40 6.25
C VAL A 44 -4.43 26.30 7.14
N GLY A 45 -5.46 27.10 6.82
CA GLY A 45 -6.81 26.97 7.33
C GLY A 45 -7.69 26.34 6.26
N ILE A 46 -8.32 25.21 6.58
CA ILE A 46 -9.16 24.43 5.68
C ILE A 46 -10.52 24.21 6.33
N SER A 47 -11.57 24.63 5.61
CA SER A 47 -12.98 24.39 5.97
C SER A 47 -13.73 23.91 4.74
N ASP A 48 -14.56 22.87 4.86
CA ASP A 48 -15.36 22.30 3.76
C ASP A 48 -14.57 22.07 2.46
N ASN A 49 -13.36 21.52 2.59
CA ASN A 49 -12.41 21.30 1.48
C ASN A 49 -12.01 22.58 0.71
N VAL A 50 -12.16 23.76 1.30
CA VAL A 50 -11.67 25.03 0.76
C VAL A 50 -10.49 25.52 1.59
N LEU A 51 -9.43 25.97 0.90
CA LEU A 51 -8.23 26.53 1.51
C LEU A 51 -8.44 28.01 1.86
N GLU A 52 -9.24 28.29 2.89
CA GLU A 52 -9.67 29.64 3.28
C GLU A 52 -8.51 30.59 3.61
N GLN A 53 -7.45 30.05 4.23
CA GLN A 53 -6.29 30.84 4.63
C GLN A 53 -5.00 30.08 4.37
N VAL A 54 -4.02 30.78 3.80
CA VAL A 54 -2.68 30.24 3.60
C VAL A 54 -1.68 31.22 4.18
N ARG A 55 -0.79 30.78 5.05
CA ARG A 55 0.36 31.59 5.50
C ARG A 55 1.64 30.82 5.33
N TYR A 56 2.73 31.53 5.06
CA TYR A 56 4.02 30.90 4.80
C TYR A 56 5.19 31.65 5.46
N LYS A 57 6.21 30.88 5.82
CA LYS A 57 7.53 31.36 6.22
C LYS A 57 8.57 30.62 5.40
N VAL A 58 9.34 31.34 4.60
CA VAL A 58 10.45 30.78 3.83
C VAL A 58 11.74 31.48 4.21
N TYR A 59 12.74 30.70 4.57
CA TYR A 59 14.11 31.13 4.79
C TYR A 59 14.94 30.54 3.67
N GLY A 60 15.69 31.38 2.95
CA GLY A 60 16.44 30.87 1.81
C GLY A 60 16.68 31.90 0.72
N CYS A 61 16.98 31.41 -0.48
CA CYS A 61 17.27 32.25 -1.62
C CYS A 61 16.03 33.03 -2.10
N ALA A 62 16.27 34.13 -2.83
CA ALA A 62 15.21 35.00 -3.36
C ALA A 62 14.14 34.23 -4.17
N ALA A 63 14.54 33.20 -4.92
CA ALA A 63 13.61 32.36 -5.66
C ALA A 63 12.68 31.56 -4.74
N CYS A 64 13.16 31.06 -3.58
CA CYS A 64 12.33 30.35 -2.61
C CYS A 64 11.27 31.27 -1.99
N ILE A 65 11.67 32.49 -1.59
CA ILE A 65 10.74 33.46 -0.98
C ILE A 65 9.65 33.86 -1.98
N ALA A 66 10.05 34.17 -3.22
CA ALA A 66 9.12 34.53 -4.28
C ALA A 66 8.18 33.36 -4.65
N ALA A 67 8.71 32.14 -4.76
CA ALA A 67 7.91 30.95 -5.03
C ALA A 67 6.92 30.65 -3.90
N GLY A 68 7.30 30.86 -2.64
CA GLY A 68 6.40 30.70 -1.50
C GLY A 68 5.24 31.69 -1.52
N SER A 69 5.55 32.96 -1.81
CA SER A 69 4.57 34.04 -2.00
C SER A 69 3.60 33.73 -3.14
N ALA A 70 4.13 33.34 -4.31
CA ALA A 70 3.32 33.01 -5.47
C ALA A 70 2.44 31.79 -5.24
N LEU A 71 2.96 30.74 -4.61
CA LEU A 71 2.17 29.56 -4.27
C LEU A 71 1.03 29.92 -3.32
N ALA A 72 1.31 30.68 -2.25
CA ALA A 72 0.30 31.08 -1.28
C ALA A 72 -0.85 31.87 -1.92
N GLU A 73 -0.54 32.82 -2.80
CA GLU A 73 -1.54 33.57 -3.57
C GLU A 73 -2.32 32.68 -4.55
N LEU A 74 -1.62 31.73 -5.21
CA LEU A 74 -2.23 30.85 -6.20
C LEU A 74 -3.25 29.88 -5.59
N VAL A 75 -3.07 29.45 -4.35
CA VAL A 75 -3.90 28.41 -3.73
C VAL A 75 -4.94 28.92 -2.73
N GLU A 76 -4.79 30.13 -2.20
CA GLU A 76 -5.76 30.68 -1.22
C GLU A 76 -7.15 30.81 -1.86
N SER A 77 -8.19 30.51 -1.09
CA SER A 77 -9.60 30.46 -1.51
C SER A 77 -9.95 29.41 -2.58
N LYS A 78 -9.04 28.49 -2.94
CA LYS A 78 -9.34 27.38 -3.86
C LYS A 78 -9.90 26.16 -3.13
N HIS A 79 -10.65 25.34 -3.86
CA HIS A 79 -10.95 23.99 -3.41
C HIS A 79 -9.67 23.16 -3.32
N LEU A 80 -9.61 22.22 -2.37
CA LEU A 80 -8.41 21.48 -2.03
C LEU A 80 -7.92 20.61 -3.18
N LEU A 81 -8.83 20.12 -4.03
CA LEU A 81 -8.49 19.42 -5.28
C LEU A 81 -7.74 20.33 -6.26
N ASP A 82 -8.17 21.57 -6.43
CA ASP A 82 -7.49 22.51 -7.32
C ASP A 82 -6.13 22.92 -6.73
N ALA A 83 -6.08 23.15 -5.42
CA ALA A 83 -4.83 23.50 -4.73
C ALA A 83 -3.81 22.36 -4.80
N ALA A 84 -4.25 21.11 -4.63
CA ALA A 84 -3.39 19.92 -4.72
C ALA A 84 -2.99 19.55 -6.17
N SER A 85 -3.61 20.16 -7.18
CA SER A 85 -3.25 20.00 -8.60
C SER A 85 -2.18 20.99 -9.06
N VAL A 86 -1.88 22.04 -8.27
CA VAL A 86 -0.87 23.04 -8.63
C VAL A 86 0.48 22.36 -8.82
N SER A 87 0.98 22.43 -10.05
CA SER A 87 2.24 21.85 -10.47
C SER A 87 3.40 22.85 -10.42
N LYS A 88 4.61 22.36 -10.69
CA LYS A 88 5.78 23.22 -10.91
C LYS A 88 5.59 24.16 -12.10
N ALA A 89 4.88 23.72 -13.14
CA ALA A 89 4.64 24.53 -14.33
C ALA A 89 3.70 25.70 -14.00
N ASP A 90 2.61 25.46 -13.26
CA ASP A 90 1.69 26.52 -12.82
C ASP A 90 2.41 27.57 -11.96
N LEU A 91 3.29 27.11 -11.06
CA LEU A 91 4.07 28.01 -10.22
C LEU A 91 5.13 28.78 -11.01
N GLN A 92 5.73 28.19 -12.05
CA GLN A 92 6.60 28.91 -12.98
C GLN A 92 5.83 29.98 -13.73
N ASP A 93 4.64 29.67 -14.24
CA ASP A 93 3.80 30.61 -14.97
C ASP A 93 3.36 31.77 -14.08
N ALA A 94 2.99 31.51 -12.82
CA ALA A 94 2.71 32.54 -11.82
C ALA A 94 3.92 33.46 -11.56
N LEU A 95 5.14 32.93 -11.64
CA LEU A 95 6.40 33.67 -11.53
C LEU A 95 6.85 34.30 -12.87
N GLY A 96 6.00 34.26 -13.89
CA GLY A 96 6.24 34.84 -15.21
C GLY A 96 7.14 34.00 -16.13
N GLY A 97 7.39 32.73 -15.80
CA GLY A 97 8.13 31.75 -16.60
C GLY A 97 9.25 31.02 -15.82
N PRO A 98 10.14 30.29 -16.53
CA PRO A 98 11.20 29.52 -15.89
C PRO A 98 12.12 30.36 -15.01
N LEU A 99 12.48 29.81 -13.85
CA LEU A 99 13.49 30.36 -12.95
C LEU A 99 14.90 30.25 -13.56
N PRO A 100 15.87 31.07 -13.10
CA PRO A 100 17.26 30.93 -13.52
C PRO A 100 17.82 29.54 -13.21
N ALA A 101 18.72 29.06 -14.07
CA ALA A 101 19.34 27.75 -13.92
C ALA A 101 19.92 27.52 -12.50
N GLY A 102 19.61 26.37 -11.91
CA GLY A 102 20.02 25.98 -10.56
C GLY A 102 19.12 26.53 -9.45
N LYS A 103 17.96 27.11 -9.78
CA LYS A 103 16.95 27.61 -8.82
C LYS A 103 15.62 26.87 -8.89
N GLU A 104 15.51 25.84 -9.72
CA GLU A 104 14.31 25.01 -9.88
C GLU A 104 13.94 24.24 -8.61
N HIS A 105 14.93 23.96 -7.75
CA HIS A 105 14.71 23.33 -6.45
C HIS A 105 13.70 24.12 -5.60
N ALA A 106 13.69 25.45 -5.71
CA ALA A 106 12.82 26.34 -4.95
C ALA A 106 11.33 25.98 -5.11
N LEU A 107 10.92 25.60 -6.32
CA LEU A 107 9.55 25.18 -6.63
C LEU A 107 9.22 23.86 -5.93
N THR A 108 10.15 22.91 -5.98
CA THR A 108 9.98 21.60 -5.34
C THR A 108 9.87 21.75 -3.83
N LEU A 109 10.70 22.61 -3.24
CA LEU A 109 10.73 22.89 -1.80
C LEU A 109 9.38 23.43 -1.31
N VAL A 110 8.85 24.49 -1.95
CA VAL A 110 7.61 25.12 -1.49
C VAL A 110 6.39 24.24 -1.74
N LEU A 111 6.34 23.51 -2.86
CA LEU A 111 5.27 22.54 -3.12
C LEU A 111 5.33 21.37 -2.14
N ASP A 112 6.52 20.86 -1.80
CA ASP A 112 6.66 19.83 -0.77
C ASP A 112 6.17 20.30 0.60
N ALA A 113 6.53 21.50 1.02
CA ALA A 113 6.04 22.07 2.28
C ALA A 113 4.51 22.26 2.28
N MET A 114 3.91 22.73 1.18
CA MET A 114 2.45 22.84 1.05
C MET A 114 1.73 21.48 1.14
N HIS A 115 2.20 20.47 0.38
CA HIS A 115 1.56 19.15 0.42
C HIS A 115 1.75 18.46 1.78
N LYS A 116 2.84 18.73 2.50
CA LYS A 116 2.99 18.28 3.89
C LYS A 116 1.99 18.95 4.83
N ALA A 117 1.57 20.19 4.55
CA ALA A 117 0.50 20.84 5.31
C ALA A 117 -0.85 20.16 5.04
N PHE A 118 -1.12 19.75 3.80
CA PHE A 118 -2.29 18.93 3.48
C PHE A 118 -2.22 17.54 4.12
N GLU A 119 -1.05 16.91 4.12
CA GLU A 119 -0.81 15.64 4.82
C GLU A 119 -1.09 15.77 6.32
N ASP A 120 -0.60 16.81 6.99
CA ASP A 120 -0.87 17.07 8.41
C ASP A 120 -2.36 17.29 8.69
N HIS A 121 -3.06 18.05 7.83
CA HIS A 121 -4.51 18.22 7.92
C HIS A 121 -5.25 16.89 7.90
N TRP A 122 -4.93 16.04 6.92
CA TRP A 122 -5.56 14.72 6.81
C TRP A 122 -5.20 13.79 7.95
N ASN A 123 -3.96 13.82 8.45
CA ASN A 123 -3.56 12.98 9.56
C ASN A 123 -4.31 13.31 10.86
N ARG A 124 -4.58 14.60 11.11
CA ARG A 124 -5.37 15.03 12.27
C ARG A 124 -6.81 14.55 12.20
N LYS A 125 -7.43 14.62 11.02
CA LYS A 125 -8.76 14.03 10.77
C LYS A 125 -8.75 12.50 10.81
N ALA A 126 -7.69 11.87 10.31
CA ALA A 126 -7.58 10.41 10.26
C ALA A 126 -7.50 9.76 11.65
N GLY A 127 -7.16 10.52 12.71
CA GLY A 127 -7.32 10.06 14.09
C GLY A 127 -8.74 9.56 14.41
N GLU A 128 -9.75 10.11 13.75
CA GLU A 128 -11.17 9.73 13.87
C GLU A 128 -11.53 8.48 13.06
N MET A 129 -10.70 8.04 12.10
CA MET A 129 -10.88 6.75 11.38
C MET A 129 -10.88 5.55 12.34
N LEU A 130 -10.38 5.73 13.57
CA LEU A 130 -10.31 4.69 14.60
C LEU A 130 -11.54 4.63 15.52
N SER A 131 -12.50 5.56 15.41
CA SER A 131 -13.60 5.72 16.37
C SER A 131 -15.01 5.59 15.76
N GLU A 132 -15.20 4.69 14.78
CA GLU A 132 -16.45 4.46 14.03
C GLU A 132 -16.72 5.46 12.90
N ALA A 133 -16.63 4.94 11.67
CA ALA A 133 -16.97 5.67 10.46
C ALA A 133 -18.50 5.74 10.31
N GLU A 134 -19.09 6.86 10.70
CA GLU A 134 -20.42 7.22 10.23
C GLU A 134 -20.35 7.52 8.72
N ARG A 135 -20.87 6.56 7.95
CA ARG A 135 -20.81 6.50 6.49
C ARG A 135 -21.68 7.60 5.87
N ARG A 136 -21.11 8.73 5.48
CA ARG A 136 -21.77 9.64 4.53
C ARG A 136 -21.71 9.03 3.13
N ARG A 137 -22.80 8.38 2.71
CA ARG A 137 -22.97 7.92 1.33
C ARG A 137 -23.24 9.11 0.42
N VAL A 138 -22.31 9.42 -0.47
CA VAL A 138 -22.55 10.35 -1.59
C VAL A 138 -23.13 9.56 -2.75
N ALA A 139 -24.19 10.07 -3.38
CA ALA A 139 -24.86 9.42 -4.50
C ALA A 139 -23.99 9.45 -5.78
N GLY A 140 -24.23 8.48 -6.66
CA GLY A 140 -23.39 8.13 -7.81
C GLY A 140 -22.87 9.31 -8.65
N GLY A 141 -21.57 9.24 -8.94
CA GLY A 141 -20.83 10.15 -9.82
C GLY A 141 -19.55 9.48 -10.29
N LYS A 142 -18.98 9.92 -11.42
CA LYS A 142 -17.69 9.43 -11.93
C LYS A 142 -16.53 10.09 -11.17
N SER A 143 -16.45 9.90 -9.86
CA SER A 143 -15.40 10.45 -9.00
C SER A 143 -14.63 9.33 -8.31
N VAL A 144 -13.30 9.37 -8.29
CA VAL A 144 -12.47 8.27 -7.80
C VAL A 144 -11.18 8.72 -7.12
N VAL A 145 -10.85 8.12 -5.98
CA VAL A 145 -9.53 8.24 -5.35
C VAL A 145 -8.66 7.07 -5.80
N ALA A 146 -7.62 7.34 -6.59
CA ALA A 146 -6.68 6.35 -7.09
C ALA A 146 -5.40 6.29 -6.22
N ALA A 147 -5.13 5.13 -5.62
CA ALA A 147 -3.91 4.93 -4.84
C ALA A 147 -2.68 4.82 -5.76
N MET A 148 -1.68 5.67 -5.52
CA MET A 148 -0.43 5.78 -6.27
C MET A 148 0.79 5.39 -5.41
N SER A 149 1.43 4.28 -5.76
CA SER A 149 2.63 3.77 -5.09
C SER A 149 3.95 4.26 -5.70
N GLY A 150 3.88 5.09 -6.75
CA GLY A 150 5.03 5.51 -7.57
C GLY A 150 5.43 4.48 -8.64
N GLY A 151 4.72 3.36 -8.74
CA GLY A 151 4.92 2.34 -9.78
C GLY A 151 4.04 2.56 -11.02
N VAL A 152 4.45 1.94 -12.13
CA VAL A 152 3.76 2.02 -13.44
C VAL A 152 2.28 1.64 -13.37
N ASP A 153 1.94 0.59 -12.63
CA ASP A 153 0.55 0.08 -12.55
C ASP A 153 -0.39 1.14 -11.97
N SER A 154 0.03 1.78 -10.89
CA SER A 154 -0.79 2.79 -10.21
C SER A 154 -0.93 4.10 -11.00
N ALA A 155 0.10 4.48 -11.76
CA ALA A 155 0.05 5.65 -12.62
C ALA A 155 -0.88 5.42 -13.83
N VAL A 156 -0.76 4.26 -14.49
CA VAL A 156 -1.64 3.90 -15.61
C VAL A 156 -3.08 3.73 -15.14
N THR A 157 -3.30 3.22 -13.93
CA THR A 157 -4.64 3.16 -13.30
C THR A 157 -5.29 4.55 -13.23
N ALA A 158 -4.58 5.54 -12.69
CA ALA A 158 -5.09 6.90 -12.59
C ALA A 158 -5.33 7.54 -13.98
N LEU A 159 -4.43 7.28 -14.92
CA LEU A 159 -4.55 7.77 -16.29
C LEU A 159 -5.77 7.20 -17.01
N LEU A 160 -5.97 5.87 -16.97
CA LEU A 160 -7.09 5.20 -17.63
C LEU A 160 -8.43 5.69 -17.08
N LEU A 161 -8.52 5.92 -15.76
CA LEU A 161 -9.74 6.47 -15.14
C LEU A 161 -9.99 7.90 -15.60
N LYS A 162 -8.95 8.73 -15.69
CA LYS A 162 -9.06 10.09 -16.24
C LYS A 162 -9.56 10.04 -17.69
N GLU A 163 -8.96 9.19 -18.54
CA GLU A 163 -9.37 9.01 -19.94
C GLU A 163 -10.80 8.48 -20.07
N ALA A 164 -11.28 7.68 -19.11
CA ALA A 164 -12.67 7.21 -19.02
C ALA A 164 -13.68 8.27 -18.51
N GLY A 165 -13.19 9.49 -18.24
CA GLY A 165 -13.99 10.64 -17.81
C GLY A 165 -14.34 10.64 -16.33
N TYR A 166 -13.49 10.03 -15.49
CA TYR A 166 -13.60 10.20 -14.04
C TYR A 166 -12.91 11.49 -13.58
N GLU A 167 -13.48 12.13 -12.58
CA GLU A 167 -12.80 13.06 -11.69
C GLU A 167 -11.88 12.26 -10.76
N VAL A 168 -10.58 12.30 -11.05
CA VAL A 168 -9.59 11.49 -10.34
C VAL A 168 -8.82 12.36 -9.35
N ALA A 169 -8.81 11.96 -8.09
CA ALA A 169 -7.82 12.40 -7.11
C ALA A 169 -6.84 11.27 -6.83
N THR A 170 -5.57 11.58 -6.60
CA THR A 170 -4.55 10.56 -6.37
C THR A 170 -4.02 10.64 -4.95
N VAL A 171 -3.65 9.49 -4.38
CA VAL A 171 -3.13 9.44 -3.01
C VAL A 171 -1.96 8.48 -2.88
N THR A 172 -0.90 8.92 -2.19
CA THR A 172 0.23 8.06 -1.80
C THR A 172 0.18 7.78 -0.31
N PHE A 173 0.44 6.52 0.08
CA PHE A 173 0.46 6.10 1.48
C PHE A 173 1.90 5.98 1.97
N ARG A 174 2.23 6.72 3.04
CA ARG A 174 3.50 6.55 3.75
C ARG A 174 3.31 5.50 4.84
N LEU A 175 3.79 4.27 4.58
CA LEU A 175 3.56 3.12 5.45
C LEU A 175 4.70 2.84 6.44
N HIS A 176 5.94 3.21 6.10
CA HIS A 176 7.08 3.10 7.01
C HIS A 176 8.13 4.15 6.63
N ASP A 177 9.14 4.33 7.49
CA ASP A 177 10.32 5.10 7.14
C ASP A 177 11.18 4.29 6.15
N GLY A 178 11.22 4.75 4.90
CA GLY A 178 12.20 4.29 3.91
C GLY A 178 13.50 5.09 4.06
N GLU A 179 14.64 4.48 3.70
CA GLU A 179 15.91 5.22 3.64
C GLU A 179 15.87 6.25 2.50
N ARG A 180 16.41 7.46 2.71
CA ARG A 180 16.56 8.48 1.64
C ARG A 180 17.43 7.91 0.52
N GLY A 181 17.05 8.12 -0.75
CA GLY A 181 17.72 7.53 -1.90
C GLY A 181 17.39 6.05 -2.15
N SER A 182 16.61 5.38 -1.29
CA SER A 182 16.06 4.06 -1.60
C SER A 182 14.90 4.20 -2.59
N ARG A 183 14.82 3.28 -3.57
CA ARG A 183 13.64 3.16 -4.47
C ARG A 183 12.47 2.40 -3.83
N SER A 184 12.45 2.34 -2.49
CA SER A 184 11.32 1.72 -1.78
C SER A 184 10.07 2.59 -1.99
N CYS A 185 8.90 1.96 -2.06
CA CYS A 185 7.63 2.65 -2.29
C CYS A 185 7.30 3.74 -1.25
N CYS A 186 7.98 3.72 -0.09
CA CYS A 186 7.75 4.61 1.04
C CYS A 186 8.86 5.66 1.25
N SER A 187 9.83 5.80 0.34
CA SER A 187 10.86 6.85 0.46
C SER A 187 10.30 8.24 0.13
N PRO A 188 10.85 9.32 0.71
CA PRO A 188 10.45 10.69 0.35
C PRO A 188 10.54 10.97 -1.15
N ASP A 189 11.57 10.43 -1.81
CA ASP A 189 11.78 10.58 -3.26
C ASP A 189 10.65 9.92 -4.07
N THR A 190 10.15 8.77 -3.62
CA THR A 190 9.01 8.09 -4.28
C THR A 190 7.72 8.90 -4.13
N VAL A 191 7.47 9.54 -2.98
CA VAL A 191 6.29 10.40 -2.80
C VAL A 191 6.36 11.60 -3.74
N LEU A 192 7.52 12.26 -3.81
CA LEU A 192 7.74 13.38 -4.73
C LEU A 192 7.56 12.96 -6.20
N PHE A 193 8.06 11.78 -6.56
CA PHE A 193 7.94 11.23 -7.91
C PHE A 193 6.49 10.85 -8.27
N ALA A 194 5.74 10.24 -7.34
CA ALA A 194 4.33 9.94 -7.52
C ALA A 194 3.51 11.23 -7.74
N ARG A 195 3.79 12.27 -6.95
CA ARG A 195 3.19 13.60 -7.11
C ARG A 195 3.52 14.24 -8.46
N ASP A 196 4.79 14.28 -8.84
CA ASP A 196 5.21 14.84 -10.14
C ASP A 196 4.53 14.09 -11.30
N THR A 197 4.38 12.76 -11.17
CA THR A 197 3.65 11.94 -12.14
C THR A 197 2.16 12.31 -12.19
N ALA A 198 1.49 12.47 -11.04
CA ALA A 198 0.10 12.90 -10.97
C ALA A 198 -0.11 14.30 -11.58
N HIS A 199 0.75 15.26 -11.25
CA HIS A 199 0.71 16.62 -11.78
C HIS A 199 0.93 16.68 -13.29
N ARG A 200 1.83 15.85 -13.85
CA ARG A 200 1.98 15.72 -15.32
C ARG A 200 0.73 15.17 -15.99
N MET A 201 -0.05 14.36 -15.29
CA MET A 201 -1.37 13.91 -15.73
C MET A 201 -2.46 14.94 -15.43
N GLY A 202 -2.14 16.11 -14.86
CA GLY A 202 -3.10 17.13 -14.45
C GLY A 202 -4.07 16.62 -13.37
N LEU A 203 -3.59 15.81 -12.43
CA LEU A 203 -4.38 15.23 -11.36
C LEU A 203 -3.93 15.75 -9.99
N PRO A 204 -4.87 16.01 -9.04
CA PRO A 204 -4.53 16.31 -7.67
C PRO A 204 -3.83 15.15 -6.99
N HIS A 205 -2.90 15.46 -6.09
CA HIS A 205 -2.17 14.47 -5.32
C HIS A 205 -2.16 14.78 -3.83
N PHE A 206 -2.49 13.77 -3.03
CA PHE A 206 -2.44 13.78 -1.58
C PHE A 206 -1.47 12.73 -1.04
N THR A 207 -1.04 12.93 0.21
CA THR A 207 -0.28 11.93 0.96
C THR A 207 -0.97 11.69 2.29
N LEU A 208 -1.13 10.42 2.68
CA LEU A 208 -1.57 10.04 4.02
C LEU A 208 -0.42 9.38 4.77
N ASN A 209 -0.16 9.82 6.00
CA ASN A 209 0.79 9.17 6.89
C ASN A 209 0.10 8.05 7.65
N LEU A 210 0.38 6.80 7.28
CA LEU A 210 -0.25 5.62 7.87
C LEU A 210 0.75 4.76 8.62
N LYS A 211 1.92 5.30 8.99
CA LYS A 211 3.00 4.53 9.62
C LYS A 211 2.57 3.81 10.88
N GLU A 212 1.89 4.52 11.80
CA GLU A 212 1.44 3.95 13.06
C GLU A 212 0.37 2.87 12.85
N LEU A 213 -0.57 3.12 11.94
CA LEU A 213 -1.60 2.15 11.57
C LEU A 213 -0.98 0.91 10.94
N PHE A 214 -0.02 1.08 10.03
CA PHE A 214 0.68 0.01 9.33
C PHE A 214 1.56 -0.80 10.27
N ASP A 215 2.32 -0.16 11.17
CA ASP A 215 3.12 -0.89 12.17
C ASP A 215 2.20 -1.76 13.05
N ARG A 216 1.12 -1.18 13.58
CA ARG A 216 0.18 -1.89 14.45
C ARG A 216 -0.59 -3.02 13.74
N ARG A 217 -1.13 -2.77 12.54
CA ARG A 217 -2.05 -3.72 11.85
C ARG A 217 -1.35 -4.68 10.91
N VAL A 218 -0.09 -4.43 10.54
CA VAL A 218 0.64 -5.25 9.56
C VAL A 218 1.97 -5.73 10.13
N MET A 219 2.85 -4.83 10.58
CA MET A 219 4.21 -5.23 10.98
C MET A 219 4.22 -6.00 12.31
N GLN A 220 3.42 -5.57 13.30
CA GLN A 220 3.31 -6.25 14.59
C GLN A 220 2.61 -7.61 14.45
N ASP A 221 1.53 -7.70 13.66
CA ASP A 221 0.88 -8.98 13.35
C ASP A 221 1.83 -9.94 12.61
N PHE A 222 2.62 -9.40 11.66
CA PHE A 222 3.64 -10.17 10.96
C PHE A 222 4.65 -10.79 11.93
N VAL A 223 5.21 -9.99 12.84
CA VAL A 223 6.18 -10.46 13.85
C VAL A 223 5.53 -11.44 14.83
N GLY A 224 4.35 -11.10 15.37
CA GLY A 224 3.64 -11.93 16.34
C GLY A 224 3.27 -13.30 15.78
N SER A 225 2.82 -13.36 14.52
CA SER A 225 2.52 -14.62 13.84
C SER A 225 3.76 -15.53 13.73
N TYR A 226 4.94 -14.99 13.41
CA TYR A 226 6.18 -15.78 13.40
C TYR A 226 6.57 -16.27 14.81
N SER A 227 6.39 -15.45 15.85
CA SER A 227 6.59 -15.87 17.25
C SER A 227 5.66 -17.02 17.66
N GLU A 228 4.49 -17.14 17.04
CA GLU A 228 3.55 -18.25 17.24
C GLU A 228 3.77 -19.42 16.27
N GLY A 229 4.84 -19.39 15.47
CA GLY A 229 5.14 -20.44 14.50
C GLY A 229 4.09 -20.53 13.38
N ARG A 230 3.49 -19.39 13.04
CA ARG A 230 2.61 -19.17 11.90
C ARG A 230 3.36 -18.38 10.82
N THR A 231 2.94 -18.49 9.57
CA THR A 231 3.54 -17.79 8.44
C THR A 231 2.49 -16.87 7.82
N PRO A 232 2.45 -15.58 8.18
CA PRO A 232 1.47 -14.64 7.69
C PRO A 232 1.80 -14.15 6.27
N ASN A 233 0.83 -13.51 5.61
CA ASN A 233 1.07 -12.71 4.41
C ASN A 233 0.78 -11.22 4.70
N PRO A 234 1.80 -10.35 4.80
CA PRO A 234 1.59 -8.95 5.17
C PRO A 234 0.84 -8.15 4.11
N CYS A 235 0.85 -8.57 2.84
CA CYS A 235 0.09 -7.91 1.78
C CYS A 235 -1.42 -8.13 1.96
N VAL A 236 -1.83 -9.32 2.42
CA VAL A 236 -3.21 -9.64 2.77
C VAL A 236 -3.67 -8.72 3.91
N ALA A 237 -2.91 -8.61 4.99
CA ALA A 237 -3.23 -7.73 6.12
C ALA A 237 -3.26 -6.24 5.72
N CYS A 238 -2.34 -5.79 4.87
CA CYS A 238 -2.31 -4.41 4.38
C CYS A 238 -3.56 -4.08 3.54
N ASN A 239 -3.99 -4.98 2.66
CA ASN A 239 -5.23 -4.81 1.90
C ASN A 239 -6.46 -4.88 2.81
N ALA A 240 -6.47 -5.78 3.80
CA ALA A 240 -7.58 -5.92 4.75
C ALA A 240 -7.79 -4.69 5.63
N HIS A 241 -6.73 -4.02 6.08
CA HIS A 241 -6.81 -3.08 7.20
C HIS A 241 -6.29 -1.67 6.92
N VAL A 242 -5.56 -1.46 5.82
CA VAL A 242 -4.87 -0.20 5.58
C VAL A 242 -5.27 0.42 4.25
N LYS A 243 -4.94 -0.23 3.13
CA LYS A 243 -4.97 0.40 1.81
C LYS A 243 -6.38 0.84 1.39
N PHE A 244 -7.36 -0.07 1.45
CA PHE A 244 -8.72 0.23 1.00
C PHE A 244 -9.47 1.14 1.97
N HIS A 245 -9.26 0.97 3.27
CA HIS A 245 -9.81 1.86 4.29
C HIS A 245 -9.28 3.30 4.16
N ALA A 246 -7.98 3.48 3.94
CA ALA A 246 -7.37 4.79 3.75
C ALA A 246 -7.83 5.47 2.46
N SER A 247 -7.92 4.74 1.34
CA SER A 247 -8.50 5.27 0.11
C SER A 247 -9.96 5.68 0.31
N SER A 248 -10.75 4.84 0.99
CA SER A 248 -12.17 5.11 1.23
C SER A 248 -12.37 6.33 2.12
N PHE A 249 -11.58 6.48 3.19
CA PHE A 249 -11.63 7.66 4.05
C PHE A 249 -11.39 8.94 3.27
N LEU A 250 -10.32 9.00 2.47
CA LEU A 250 -10.05 10.19 1.67
C LEU A 250 -11.14 10.42 0.61
N ALA A 251 -11.69 9.34 0.03
CA ALA A 251 -12.81 9.47 -0.89
C ALA A 251 -14.02 10.09 -0.18
N ASP A 252 -14.39 9.60 1.01
CA ASP A 252 -15.52 10.12 1.79
C ASP A 252 -15.31 11.59 2.19
N GLU A 253 -14.11 11.95 2.63
CA GLU A 253 -13.75 13.34 2.98
C GLU A 253 -13.80 14.29 1.78
N LEU A 254 -13.42 13.81 0.58
CA LEU A 254 -13.49 14.58 -0.67
C LEU A 254 -14.88 14.56 -1.31
N GLY A 255 -15.84 13.81 -0.77
CA GLY A 255 -17.15 13.59 -1.36
C GLY A 255 -17.14 12.68 -2.60
N TYR A 256 -16.10 11.87 -2.77
CA TYR A 256 -15.92 10.95 -3.89
C TYR A 256 -16.53 9.57 -3.60
N HIS A 257 -17.11 8.96 -4.63
CA HIS A 257 -17.75 7.65 -4.50
C HIS A 257 -16.79 6.47 -4.61
N HIS A 258 -15.86 6.46 -5.56
CA HIS A 258 -15.05 5.29 -5.87
C HIS A 258 -13.64 5.33 -5.30
N VAL A 259 -13.04 4.15 -5.13
CA VAL A 259 -11.60 3.99 -4.89
C VAL A 259 -11.00 3.12 -5.97
N ALA A 260 -9.76 3.39 -6.36
CA ALA A 260 -9.06 2.59 -7.36
C ALA A 260 -7.65 2.26 -6.94
N THR A 261 -7.17 1.10 -7.38
CA THR A 261 -5.80 0.66 -7.17
C THR A 261 -5.29 -0.06 -8.40
N GLY A 262 -3.97 -0.11 -8.59
CA GLY A 262 -3.33 -0.84 -9.69
C GLY A 262 -3.22 -2.34 -9.47
N HIS A 263 -4.17 -2.97 -8.77
CA HIS A 263 -4.19 -4.43 -8.67
C HIS A 263 -4.74 -5.06 -9.96
N TYR A 264 -4.19 -6.21 -10.32
CA TYR A 264 -4.67 -7.05 -11.41
C TYR A 264 -5.74 -7.99 -10.85
N ALA A 265 -6.97 -7.50 -10.84
CA ALA A 265 -8.18 -8.22 -10.49
C ALA A 265 -9.36 -7.53 -11.18
N ARG A 266 -10.54 -8.16 -11.17
CA ARG A 266 -11.80 -7.58 -11.64
C ARG A 266 -12.82 -7.59 -10.51
N VAL A 267 -13.76 -6.67 -10.57
CA VAL A 267 -14.95 -6.66 -9.71
C VAL A 267 -16.16 -6.86 -10.62
N GLU A 268 -16.90 -7.94 -10.40
CA GLU A 268 -18.15 -8.24 -11.12
C GLU A 268 -19.38 -7.89 -10.28
N GLU A 269 -20.58 -8.10 -10.84
CA GLU A 269 -21.86 -7.87 -10.15
C GLU A 269 -21.94 -8.62 -8.81
N GLY A 270 -22.48 -7.98 -7.77
CA GLY A 270 -22.60 -8.60 -6.44
C GLY A 270 -21.37 -8.43 -5.54
N PRO A 271 -20.71 -7.26 -5.61
CA PRO A 271 -19.25 -7.08 -5.44
C PRO A 271 -18.45 -8.37 -5.25
N THR A 272 -18.17 -9.06 -6.35
CA THR A 272 -17.38 -10.30 -6.34
C THR A 272 -16.03 -10.09 -7.01
N LEU A 273 -14.97 -10.66 -6.45
CA LEU A 273 -13.65 -10.64 -7.07
C LEU A 273 -13.57 -11.68 -8.19
N ALA A 274 -13.01 -11.29 -9.32
CA ALA A 274 -12.69 -12.17 -10.44
C ALA A 274 -11.23 -12.00 -10.86
N ARG A 275 -10.65 -13.05 -11.41
CA ARG A 275 -9.28 -13.07 -11.92
C ARG A 275 -9.11 -12.08 -13.08
N PRO A 276 -7.94 -11.45 -13.23
CA PRO A 276 -7.66 -10.58 -14.36
C PRO A 276 -7.45 -11.38 -15.65
N VAL A 277 -7.45 -10.67 -16.78
CA VAL A 277 -7.06 -11.21 -18.10
C VAL A 277 -5.61 -11.74 -18.11
N ASP A 278 -4.73 -11.18 -17.26
CA ASP A 278 -3.35 -11.63 -17.09
C ASP A 278 -3.18 -12.54 -15.88
N ALA A 279 -3.40 -13.85 -16.07
CA ALA A 279 -3.27 -14.85 -15.02
C ALA A 279 -1.89 -14.87 -14.34
N SER A 280 -0.82 -14.42 -15.01
CA SER A 280 0.53 -14.37 -14.43
C SER A 280 0.71 -13.26 -13.38
N LYS A 281 -0.22 -12.30 -13.36
CA LYS A 281 -0.23 -11.17 -12.44
C LYS A 281 -1.44 -11.20 -11.51
N ASP A 282 -2.19 -12.29 -11.47
CA ASP A 282 -3.38 -12.43 -10.63
C ASP A 282 -3.11 -12.07 -9.16
N GLN A 283 -3.87 -11.10 -8.67
CA GLN A 283 -3.80 -10.59 -7.31
C GLN A 283 -5.06 -10.84 -6.50
N THR A 284 -6.03 -11.62 -7.00
CA THR A 284 -7.24 -11.97 -6.23
C THR A 284 -6.90 -12.65 -4.91
N TYR A 285 -5.84 -13.47 -4.88
CA TYR A 285 -5.38 -14.15 -3.67
C TYR A 285 -5.04 -13.19 -2.52
N VAL A 286 -4.54 -11.98 -2.78
CA VAL A 286 -4.24 -11.00 -1.72
C VAL A 286 -5.37 -10.02 -1.43
N LEU A 287 -6.48 -10.15 -2.17
CA LEU A 287 -7.65 -9.29 -2.08
C LEU A 287 -8.85 -9.98 -1.43
N TRP A 288 -8.79 -11.28 -1.15
CA TRP A 288 -9.85 -12.01 -0.46
C TRP A 288 -10.35 -11.35 0.84
N PRO A 289 -9.54 -10.67 1.67
CA PRO A 289 -10.06 -10.12 2.93
C PRO A 289 -10.73 -8.75 2.75
N VAL A 290 -10.78 -8.20 1.53
CA VAL A 290 -11.40 -6.88 1.30
C VAL A 290 -12.91 -6.97 1.60
N PRO A 291 -13.44 -6.15 2.53
CA PRO A 291 -14.86 -6.14 2.86
C PRO A 291 -15.74 -5.85 1.64
N ARG A 292 -16.89 -6.53 1.53
CA ARG A 292 -17.82 -6.38 0.39
C ARG A 292 -18.28 -4.93 0.16
N ASP A 293 -18.47 -4.16 1.22
CA ASP A 293 -18.88 -2.76 1.14
C ASP A 293 -17.78 -1.88 0.53
N LEU A 294 -16.52 -2.10 0.89
CA LEU A 294 -15.39 -1.43 0.23
C LEU A 294 -15.20 -1.92 -1.21
N LEU A 295 -15.36 -3.22 -1.45
CA LEU A 295 -15.26 -3.80 -2.78
C LEU A 295 -16.32 -3.23 -3.73
N SER A 296 -17.53 -2.95 -3.25
CA SER A 296 -18.62 -2.33 -4.03
C SER A 296 -18.29 -0.94 -4.59
N ARG A 297 -17.32 -0.25 -3.99
CA ARG A 297 -16.83 1.07 -4.41
C ARG A 297 -15.51 0.99 -5.18
N THR A 298 -14.92 -0.20 -5.26
CA THR A 298 -13.56 -0.40 -5.77
C THR A 298 -13.56 -0.61 -7.28
N ILE A 299 -12.60 0.01 -7.96
CA ILE A 299 -12.33 -0.17 -9.39
C ILE A 299 -10.90 -0.69 -9.55
N PHE A 300 -10.74 -1.72 -10.38
CA PHE A 300 -9.44 -2.27 -10.78
C PHE A 300 -9.26 -2.16 -12.30
N PRO A 301 -8.85 -1.01 -12.84
CA PRO A 301 -8.77 -0.80 -14.29
C PRO A 301 -7.82 -1.79 -14.99
N LEU A 302 -6.79 -2.28 -14.29
CA LEU A 302 -5.80 -3.19 -14.87
C LEU A 302 -6.29 -4.65 -14.99
N GLY A 303 -7.46 -4.98 -14.46
CA GLY A 303 -8.05 -6.31 -14.59
C GLY A 303 -8.25 -6.75 -16.05
N GLU A 304 -8.42 -5.79 -16.97
CA GLU A 304 -8.64 -6.01 -18.39
C GLU A 304 -7.34 -5.99 -19.23
N TYR A 305 -6.18 -5.81 -18.60
CA TYR A 305 -4.92 -5.58 -19.30
C TYR A 305 -3.84 -6.57 -18.89
N ARG A 306 -3.01 -6.95 -19.85
CA ARG A 306 -1.74 -7.62 -19.59
C ARG A 306 -0.67 -6.64 -19.17
N LYS A 307 0.29 -7.08 -18.36
CA LYS A 307 1.36 -6.22 -17.85
C LYS A 307 2.14 -5.51 -18.97
N ALA A 308 2.37 -6.21 -20.07
CA ALA A 308 3.06 -5.64 -21.23
C ALA A 308 2.28 -4.46 -21.85
N GLN A 309 0.95 -4.57 -21.92
CA GLN A 309 0.08 -3.49 -22.41
C GLN A 309 0.10 -2.29 -21.46
N VAL A 310 0.07 -2.52 -20.15
CA VAL A 310 0.18 -1.46 -19.14
C VAL A 310 1.48 -0.67 -19.29
N ARG A 311 2.62 -1.35 -19.51
CA ARG A 311 3.90 -0.68 -19.77
C ARG A 311 3.89 0.09 -21.09
N ALA A 312 3.33 -0.47 -22.16
CA ALA A 312 3.21 0.21 -23.45
C ALA A 312 2.38 1.49 -23.36
N ILE A 313 1.24 1.45 -22.65
CA ILE A 313 0.40 2.64 -22.39
C ILE A 313 1.21 3.73 -21.69
N ALA A 314 1.99 3.38 -20.65
CA ALA A 314 2.80 4.36 -19.94
C ALA A 314 3.86 5.01 -20.86
N GLU A 315 4.50 4.22 -21.73
CA GLU A 315 5.51 4.69 -22.68
C GLU A 315 4.91 5.59 -23.77
N GLU A 316 3.80 5.16 -24.40
CA GLU A 316 3.07 5.94 -25.40
C GLU A 316 2.60 7.30 -24.88
N ARG A 317 2.32 7.39 -23.57
CA ARG A 317 1.85 8.61 -22.90
C ARG A 317 2.99 9.42 -22.29
N GLY A 318 4.25 9.02 -22.52
CA GLY A 318 5.44 9.73 -22.06
C GLY A 318 5.61 9.75 -20.54
N LEU A 319 5.05 8.76 -19.83
CA LEU A 319 5.17 8.67 -18.39
C LEU A 319 6.52 8.04 -18.00
N ALA A 320 7.35 8.78 -17.25
CA ALA A 320 8.66 8.31 -16.81
C ALA A 320 8.63 6.99 -16.02
N VAL A 321 7.50 6.68 -15.36
CA VAL A 321 7.26 5.42 -14.63
C VAL A 321 7.34 4.18 -15.52
N ALA A 322 7.25 4.30 -16.85
CA ALA A 322 7.33 3.17 -17.79
C ALA A 322 8.62 2.35 -17.60
N TYR A 323 9.71 3.01 -17.20
CA TYR A 323 11.04 2.41 -17.01
C TYR A 323 11.34 2.05 -15.54
N THR A 324 10.39 2.29 -14.63
CA THR A 324 10.56 1.93 -13.21
C THR A 324 10.50 0.41 -13.05
N PRO A 325 11.47 -0.21 -12.35
CA PRO A 325 11.40 -1.62 -11.98
C PRO A 325 10.17 -1.92 -11.12
N GLU A 326 9.63 -3.12 -11.21
CA GLU A 326 8.57 -3.54 -10.30
C GLU A 326 9.12 -3.65 -8.87
N SER A 327 8.32 -3.26 -7.88
CA SER A 327 8.60 -3.64 -6.50
C SER A 327 8.49 -5.15 -6.38
N GLN A 328 9.60 -5.79 -6.02
CA GLN A 328 9.65 -7.19 -5.64
C GLN A 328 9.75 -7.23 -4.10
N ASP A 329 9.24 -8.31 -3.49
CA ASP A 329 9.27 -8.58 -2.05
C ASP A 329 8.35 -7.72 -1.16
N ILE A 330 8.39 -8.00 0.15
CA ILE A 330 7.58 -7.33 1.18
C ILE A 330 8.05 -5.88 1.31
N CYS A 331 7.12 -4.91 1.25
CA CYS A 331 7.47 -3.49 1.13
C CYS A 331 8.41 -2.96 2.24
N PHE A 332 8.30 -3.46 3.47
CA PHE A 332 9.13 -3.08 4.62
C PHE A 332 10.35 -4.00 4.85
N ILE A 333 10.62 -4.94 3.93
CA ILE A 333 11.76 -5.88 3.97
C ILE A 333 12.45 -5.86 2.59
N PRO A 334 13.11 -4.74 2.22
CA PRO A 334 13.63 -4.53 0.87
C PRO A 334 14.82 -5.43 0.51
N ASP A 335 15.49 -6.05 1.50
CA ASP A 335 16.58 -7.01 1.30
C ASP A 335 16.08 -8.47 1.21
N GLY A 336 14.76 -8.69 1.33
CA GLY A 336 14.13 -10.02 1.34
C GLY A 336 14.43 -10.85 2.59
N ASP A 337 15.23 -10.36 3.54
CA ASP A 337 15.62 -11.10 4.74
C ASP A 337 14.63 -10.87 5.89
N TYR A 338 13.48 -11.52 5.79
CA TYR A 338 12.45 -11.45 6.83
C TYR A 338 12.95 -11.97 8.18
N ARG A 339 13.90 -12.92 8.20
CA ARG A 339 14.44 -13.49 9.44
C ARG A 339 15.17 -12.42 10.23
N ARG A 340 16.01 -11.63 9.54
CA ARG A 340 16.68 -10.48 10.14
C ARG A 340 15.69 -9.45 10.65
N PHE A 341 14.60 -9.20 9.93
CA PHE A 341 13.55 -8.27 10.36
C PHE A 341 12.86 -8.76 11.63
N VAL A 342 12.42 -10.02 11.68
CA VAL A 342 11.69 -10.59 12.83
C VAL A 342 12.59 -10.67 14.06
N ARG A 343 13.85 -11.13 13.94
CA ARG A 343 14.81 -11.22 15.06
C ARG A 343 15.14 -9.88 15.71
N LYS A 344 14.99 -8.75 15.00
CA LYS A 344 15.17 -7.41 15.60
C LYS A 344 14.00 -7.01 16.50
N LYS A 345 12.81 -7.60 16.31
CA LYS A 345 11.57 -7.22 17.00
C LYS A 345 11.03 -8.30 17.96
N ALA A 346 11.43 -9.55 17.78
CA ALA A 346 11.04 -10.69 18.60
C ALA A 346 12.26 -11.44 19.13
N ALA A 347 12.16 -11.94 20.36
CA ALA A 347 13.17 -12.81 20.93
C ALA A 347 13.28 -14.12 20.11
N ALA A 348 14.51 -14.52 19.81
CA ALA A 348 14.82 -15.81 19.21
C ALA A 348 15.51 -16.66 20.27
N GLU A 349 14.78 -17.61 20.83
CA GLU A 349 15.32 -18.55 21.80
C GLU A 349 15.83 -19.81 21.09
N PRO A 350 17.06 -20.27 21.40
CA PRO A 350 17.58 -21.51 20.86
C PRO A 350 16.68 -22.70 21.21
N GLY A 351 16.61 -23.65 20.28
CA GLY A 351 15.73 -24.81 20.42
C GLY A 351 16.23 -26.02 19.63
N ASP A 352 15.46 -27.09 19.67
CA ASP A 352 15.83 -28.38 19.07
C ASP A 352 15.10 -28.62 17.75
N VAL A 353 15.83 -29.16 16.78
CA VAL A 353 15.24 -29.75 15.57
C VAL A 353 15.01 -31.23 15.84
N VAL A 354 13.78 -31.69 15.72
CA VAL A 354 13.35 -33.06 16.08
C VAL A 354 12.70 -33.79 14.90
N ASP A 355 12.77 -35.12 14.87
CA ASP A 355 11.90 -35.93 14.00
C ASP A 355 10.49 -36.08 14.60
N ARG A 356 9.61 -36.82 13.90
CA ARG A 356 8.23 -37.08 14.35
C ARG A 356 8.17 -37.90 15.64
N GLU A 357 9.18 -38.74 15.88
CA GLU A 357 9.34 -39.54 17.09
C GLU A 357 9.92 -38.73 18.26
N GLY A 358 10.26 -37.46 18.04
CA GLY A 358 10.80 -36.56 19.05
C GLY A 358 12.30 -36.71 19.28
N ARG A 359 13.02 -37.43 18.43
CA ARG A 359 14.48 -37.57 18.52
C ARG A 359 15.13 -36.28 18.05
N VAL A 360 16.04 -35.75 18.86
CA VAL A 360 16.80 -34.55 18.54
C VAL A 360 17.82 -34.85 17.44
N LEU A 361 17.70 -34.14 16.32
CA LEU A 361 18.58 -34.23 15.16
C LEU A 361 19.59 -33.08 15.09
N GLY A 362 19.31 -31.96 15.78
CA GLY A 362 20.17 -30.79 15.82
C GLY A 362 19.56 -29.65 16.62
N ARG A 363 20.16 -28.46 16.50
CA ARG A 363 19.72 -27.24 17.20
C ARG A 363 19.56 -26.07 16.25
N HIS A 364 18.70 -25.13 16.62
CA HIS A 364 18.48 -23.88 15.90
C HIS A 364 18.57 -22.66 16.82
N ALA A 365 18.69 -21.47 16.21
CA ALA A 365 18.78 -20.20 16.94
C ALA A 365 17.42 -19.62 17.34
N GLY A 366 16.33 -20.03 16.67
CA GLY A 366 14.97 -19.61 17.01
C GLY A 366 13.92 -20.18 16.07
N VAL A 367 12.73 -20.48 16.60
CA VAL A 367 11.61 -21.02 15.79
C VAL A 367 11.14 -20.07 14.69
N VAL A 368 11.35 -18.77 14.87
CA VAL A 368 10.98 -17.69 13.91
C VAL A 368 11.70 -17.80 12.56
N ASP A 369 12.78 -18.58 12.48
CA ASP A 369 13.54 -18.78 11.24
C ASP A 369 12.94 -19.85 10.32
N PHE A 370 11.90 -20.53 10.79
CA PHE A 370 11.31 -21.69 10.15
C PHE A 370 9.88 -21.44 9.70
N THR A 371 9.50 -22.15 8.65
CA THR A 371 8.16 -22.11 8.07
C THR A 371 7.84 -23.52 7.59
N VAL A 372 6.61 -23.96 7.77
CA VAL A 372 6.18 -25.28 7.29
C VAL A 372 6.43 -25.39 5.78
N GLY A 373 7.02 -26.51 5.34
CA GLY A 373 7.47 -26.71 3.96
C GLY A 373 8.89 -26.22 3.67
N GLN A 374 9.57 -25.54 4.61
CA GLN A 374 10.95 -25.11 4.44
C GLN A 374 11.90 -26.31 4.33
N ARG A 375 12.75 -26.31 3.30
CA ARG A 375 13.81 -27.30 3.08
C ARG A 375 15.21 -26.79 3.42
N ARG A 376 15.51 -25.55 3.04
CA ARG A 376 16.85 -24.95 3.19
C ARG A 376 17.01 -24.32 4.57
N GLY A 377 18.24 -24.26 5.08
CA GLY A 377 18.54 -23.59 6.35
C GLY A 377 18.09 -24.33 7.61
N ILE A 378 17.83 -25.64 7.53
CA ILE A 378 17.47 -26.47 8.70
C ILE A 378 18.68 -26.74 9.61
N GLY A 379 19.88 -26.83 9.04
CA GLY A 379 21.11 -27.04 9.82
C GLY A 379 21.32 -28.47 10.31
N VAL A 380 20.57 -29.44 9.77
CA VAL A 380 20.66 -30.87 10.11
C VAL A 380 21.11 -31.68 8.89
N SER A 381 22.02 -32.64 9.10
CA SER A 381 22.43 -33.61 8.08
C SER A 381 21.59 -34.88 8.19
N ALA A 382 21.02 -35.33 7.08
CA ALA A 382 20.21 -36.55 7.03
C ALA A 382 20.42 -37.29 5.69
N PRO A 383 20.22 -38.62 5.63
CA PRO A 383 20.39 -39.40 4.41
C PRO A 383 19.42 -39.02 3.28
N THR A 384 18.29 -38.38 3.63
CA THR A 384 17.29 -37.89 2.68
C THR A 384 16.95 -36.43 2.98
N PRO A 385 16.49 -35.66 1.98
CA PRO A 385 16.10 -34.27 2.21
C PRO A 385 14.94 -34.16 3.21
N LEU A 386 15.17 -33.38 4.27
CA LEU A 386 14.17 -33.07 5.29
C LEU A 386 13.48 -31.73 5.01
N TYR A 387 12.23 -31.63 5.46
CA TYR A 387 11.37 -30.46 5.37
C TYR A 387 10.76 -30.19 6.74
N VAL A 388 10.59 -28.92 7.09
CA VAL A 388 9.87 -28.53 8.31
C VAL A 388 8.40 -28.92 8.16
N SER A 389 7.94 -29.87 8.97
CA SER A 389 6.54 -30.30 9.01
C SER A 389 5.73 -29.51 10.03
N GLU A 390 6.36 -29.07 11.12
CA GLU A 390 5.68 -28.35 12.20
C GLU A 390 6.66 -27.42 12.92
N VAL A 391 6.15 -26.30 13.42
CA VAL A 391 6.88 -25.38 14.28
C VAL A 391 6.14 -25.30 15.62
N ARG A 392 6.82 -25.61 16.72
CA ARG A 392 6.26 -25.66 18.08
C ARG A 392 6.93 -24.61 18.98
N PRO A 393 6.46 -23.35 18.97
CA PRO A 393 7.08 -22.29 19.77
C PRO A 393 7.05 -22.57 21.27
N ARG A 394 5.97 -23.16 21.79
CA ARG A 394 5.82 -23.44 23.23
C ARG A 394 6.89 -24.36 23.80
N THR A 395 7.38 -25.31 22.99
CA THR A 395 8.44 -26.24 23.38
C THR A 395 9.79 -25.87 22.77
N GLY A 396 9.88 -24.80 21.98
CA GLY A 396 11.08 -24.43 21.24
C GLY A 396 11.52 -25.49 20.22
N GLN A 397 10.59 -26.26 19.65
CA GLN A 397 10.91 -27.37 18.75
C GLN A 397 10.53 -27.07 17.30
N VAL A 398 11.35 -27.54 16.36
CA VAL A 398 11.04 -27.58 14.93
C VAL A 398 11.02 -29.04 14.50
N VAL A 399 9.85 -29.51 14.08
CA VAL A 399 9.65 -30.90 13.64
C VAL A 399 9.97 -30.99 12.16
N VAL A 400 10.77 -31.98 11.78
CA VAL A 400 11.15 -32.22 10.38
C VAL A 400 10.79 -33.63 9.93
N GLY A 401 10.42 -33.76 8.66
CA GLY A 401 10.05 -35.02 8.04
C GLY A 401 10.43 -35.07 6.56
N ARG A 402 10.07 -36.16 5.89
CA ARG A 402 10.21 -36.30 4.44
C ARG A 402 9.14 -35.49 3.73
N LYS A 403 9.28 -35.28 2.43
CA LYS A 403 8.32 -34.49 1.65
C LYS A 403 6.89 -35.05 1.73
N GLN A 404 6.74 -36.37 1.72
CA GLN A 404 5.44 -37.05 1.83
C GLN A 404 4.76 -36.83 3.19
N ASP A 405 5.56 -36.57 4.23
CA ASP A 405 5.06 -36.29 5.58
C ASP A 405 4.39 -34.91 5.69
N LEU A 406 4.44 -34.08 4.64
CA LEU A 406 3.82 -32.76 4.58
C LEU A 406 2.56 -32.73 3.69
N GLU A 407 2.17 -33.88 3.13
CA GLU A 407 0.95 -34.00 2.36
C GLU A 407 -0.27 -33.85 3.26
N VAL A 408 -1.11 -32.87 2.94
CA VAL A 408 -2.40 -32.67 3.61
C VAL A 408 -3.51 -32.76 2.59
N ARG A 409 -4.60 -33.42 2.99
CA ARG A 409 -5.85 -33.53 2.22
C ARG A 409 -7.00 -32.76 2.86
N GLU A 410 -6.78 -32.23 4.04
CA GLU A 410 -7.76 -31.44 4.77
C GLU A 410 -7.09 -30.16 5.26
N VAL A 411 -7.74 -29.03 5.02
CA VAL A 411 -7.26 -27.71 5.43
C VAL A 411 -8.35 -27.03 6.24
N GLY A 412 -8.09 -26.86 7.54
CA GLY A 412 -8.94 -26.05 8.40
C GLY A 412 -8.75 -24.56 8.11
N VAL A 413 -9.85 -23.82 8.05
CA VAL A 413 -9.89 -22.40 7.72
C VAL A 413 -10.78 -21.65 8.71
N ARG A 414 -10.36 -20.44 9.09
CA ARG A 414 -11.11 -19.51 9.94
C ARG A 414 -11.10 -18.10 9.36
N ASP A 415 -11.76 -17.17 10.04
CA ASP A 415 -11.80 -15.74 9.70
C ASP A 415 -12.25 -15.53 8.24
N LEU A 416 -13.32 -16.22 7.83
CA LEU A 416 -13.74 -16.28 6.44
C LEU A 416 -14.42 -14.99 5.98
N ASN A 417 -14.16 -14.63 4.72
CA ASN A 417 -14.89 -13.60 4.00
C ASN A 417 -15.44 -14.20 2.69
N TRP A 418 -16.76 -14.35 2.61
CA TRP A 418 -17.46 -14.96 1.48
C TRP A 418 -18.06 -13.88 0.55
N PHE A 419 -17.70 -13.93 -0.74
CA PHE A 419 -18.26 -13.10 -1.83
C PHE A 419 -19.38 -13.81 -2.62
N LEU A 420 -19.38 -15.13 -2.61
CA LEU A 420 -20.44 -15.98 -3.17
C LEU A 420 -20.87 -17.01 -2.13
N ASP A 421 -21.94 -17.74 -2.42
CA ASP A 421 -22.39 -18.85 -1.59
C ASP A 421 -21.28 -19.92 -1.49
N PRO A 422 -20.93 -20.41 -0.29
CA PRO A 422 -19.82 -21.35 -0.09
C PRO A 422 -19.90 -22.63 -0.95
N GLU A 423 -21.10 -23.09 -1.29
CA GLU A 423 -21.34 -24.27 -2.12
C GLU A 423 -20.80 -24.12 -3.56
N LYS A 424 -20.49 -22.89 -3.98
CA LYS A 424 -19.85 -22.62 -5.27
C LYS A 424 -18.34 -22.83 -5.23
N ALA A 425 -17.74 -23.02 -4.06
CA ALA A 425 -16.32 -23.32 -3.91
C ALA A 425 -16.02 -24.72 -4.46
N ALA A 426 -15.23 -24.76 -5.52
CA ALA A 426 -14.85 -26.00 -6.20
C ALA A 426 -13.33 -26.22 -6.22
N CYS A 427 -12.54 -25.17 -5.99
CA CYS A 427 -11.11 -25.30 -5.78
C CYS A 427 -10.59 -24.28 -4.76
N VAL A 428 -9.47 -24.63 -4.12
CA VAL A 428 -8.80 -23.81 -3.11
C VAL A 428 -7.34 -23.58 -3.49
N GLN A 429 -6.89 -22.34 -3.31
CA GLN A 429 -5.50 -21.95 -3.42
C GLN A 429 -4.98 -21.63 -2.01
N VAL A 430 -3.94 -22.34 -1.58
CA VAL A 430 -3.36 -22.23 -0.22
C VAL A 430 -1.99 -21.53 -0.19
N ARG A 431 -1.53 -21.07 -1.36
CA ARG A 431 -0.29 -20.30 -1.54
C ARG A 431 -0.44 -19.33 -2.71
N TYR A 432 0.11 -18.13 -2.58
CA TYR A 432 0.00 -17.07 -3.60
C TYR A 432 0.47 -17.51 -5.00
N ASN A 433 1.63 -18.18 -5.10
CA ASN A 433 2.15 -18.72 -6.38
C ASN A 433 1.77 -20.18 -6.64
N GLY A 434 0.85 -20.75 -5.84
CA GLY A 434 0.37 -22.12 -6.01
C GLY A 434 -0.83 -22.19 -6.94
N SER A 435 -0.94 -23.28 -7.69
CA SER A 435 -2.17 -23.57 -8.44
C SER A 435 -3.32 -23.90 -7.47
N PRO A 436 -4.56 -23.49 -7.78
CA PRO A 436 -5.74 -23.99 -7.07
C PRO A 436 -5.86 -25.51 -7.23
N VAL A 437 -6.36 -26.17 -6.19
CA VAL A 437 -6.61 -27.61 -6.15
C VAL A 437 -8.09 -27.87 -5.94
N PRO A 438 -8.72 -28.81 -6.66
CA PRO A 438 -10.12 -29.18 -6.44
C PRO A 438 -10.40 -29.51 -4.98
N CYS A 439 -11.51 -28.97 -4.46
CA CYS A 439 -11.90 -29.18 -3.08
C CYS A 439 -13.41 -29.12 -2.88
N THR A 440 -13.85 -29.70 -1.78
CA THR A 440 -15.17 -29.48 -1.18
C THR A 440 -14.99 -28.75 0.15
N VAL A 441 -15.94 -27.88 0.51
CA VAL A 441 -15.89 -27.09 1.74
C VAL A 441 -17.14 -27.33 2.58
N GLU A 442 -16.95 -27.51 3.88
CA GLU A 442 -18.02 -27.75 4.83
C GLU A 442 -17.78 -26.94 6.12
N GLU A 443 -18.85 -26.45 6.73
CA GLU A 443 -18.79 -25.84 8.05
C GLU A 443 -18.75 -26.93 9.11
N ALA A 444 -17.76 -26.86 10.01
CA ALA A 444 -17.62 -27.76 11.14
C ALA A 444 -18.40 -27.25 12.37
N ASP A 445 -18.72 -28.15 13.30
CA ASP A 445 -19.52 -27.87 14.51
C ASP A 445 -18.93 -26.78 15.43
N ASP A 446 -17.63 -26.50 15.32
CA ASP A 446 -16.93 -25.49 16.11
C ASP A 446 -16.82 -24.11 15.43
N GLY A 447 -17.52 -23.94 14.30
CA GLY A 447 -17.53 -22.70 13.51
C GLY A 447 -16.31 -22.51 12.60
N ARG A 448 -15.40 -23.50 12.53
CA ARG A 448 -14.36 -23.54 11.50
C ARG A 448 -14.92 -24.09 10.19
N TRP A 449 -14.21 -23.86 9.10
CA TRP A 449 -14.49 -24.49 7.81
C TRP A 449 -13.40 -25.50 7.48
N LEU A 450 -13.80 -26.64 6.94
CA LEU A 450 -12.89 -27.68 6.50
C LEU A 450 -12.93 -27.77 4.98
N ALA A 451 -11.76 -27.63 4.35
CA ALA A 451 -11.60 -27.87 2.92
C ALA A 451 -10.98 -29.25 2.69
N SER A 452 -11.77 -30.16 2.11
CA SER A 452 -11.34 -31.51 1.73
C SER A 452 -10.84 -31.49 0.29
N LEU A 453 -9.59 -31.91 0.07
CA LEU A 453 -8.89 -31.80 -1.19
C LEU A 453 -8.86 -33.13 -1.94
N ASP A 454 -9.15 -33.09 -3.23
CA ASP A 454 -9.11 -34.29 -4.08
C ASP A 454 -7.67 -34.79 -4.27
N GLU A 455 -6.72 -33.85 -4.34
CA GLU A 455 -5.28 -34.11 -4.42
C GLU A 455 -4.55 -33.51 -3.21
N PRO A 456 -3.54 -34.20 -2.66
CA PRO A 456 -2.80 -33.68 -1.52
C PRO A 456 -1.95 -32.47 -1.92
N VAL A 457 -1.95 -31.45 -1.07
CA VAL A 457 -1.03 -30.31 -1.16
C VAL A 457 0.08 -30.43 -0.12
N ILE A 458 1.24 -29.86 -0.41
CA ILE A 458 2.43 -30.07 0.42
C ILE A 458 2.78 -28.82 1.21
N GLY A 459 2.83 -28.96 2.54
CA GLY A 459 3.38 -27.96 3.46
C GLY A 459 2.49 -26.72 3.60
N VAL A 460 1.20 -26.91 3.84
CA VAL A 460 0.27 -25.81 4.10
C VAL A 460 0.58 -25.20 5.46
N ALA A 461 1.07 -23.97 5.47
CA ALA A 461 1.54 -23.30 6.67
C ALA A 461 0.38 -22.57 7.36
N PRO A 462 0.14 -22.79 8.67
CA PRO A 462 -0.82 -22.00 9.44
C PRO A 462 -0.52 -20.50 9.34
N GLY A 463 -1.56 -19.68 9.21
CA GLY A 463 -1.42 -18.23 8.98
C GLY A 463 -1.35 -17.82 7.50
N GLN A 464 -1.16 -18.77 6.57
CA GLN A 464 -1.38 -18.49 5.14
C GLN A 464 -2.88 -18.34 4.84
N SER A 465 -3.18 -17.83 3.65
CA SER A 465 -4.55 -17.74 3.16
C SER A 465 -4.98 -19.02 2.47
N ALA A 466 -6.24 -19.40 2.64
CA ALA A 466 -6.95 -20.33 1.79
C ALA A 466 -7.99 -19.52 1.01
N VAL A 467 -7.88 -19.49 -0.33
CA VAL A 467 -8.77 -18.71 -1.20
C VAL A 467 -9.53 -19.67 -2.10
N PHE A 468 -10.85 -19.61 -2.04
CA PHE A 468 -11.77 -20.49 -2.74
C PHE A 468 -12.25 -19.85 -4.04
N TYR A 469 -12.31 -20.66 -5.10
CA TYR A 469 -12.75 -20.23 -6.41
C TYR A 469 -13.89 -21.11 -6.94
N THR A 470 -14.63 -20.56 -7.91
CA THR A 470 -15.67 -21.27 -8.66
C THR A 470 -15.08 -22.42 -9.49
N GLY A 471 -15.93 -23.31 -10.01
CA GLY A 471 -15.50 -24.48 -10.80
C GLY A 471 -14.72 -24.16 -12.07
N ASP A 472 -14.92 -22.98 -12.66
CA ASP A 472 -14.12 -22.45 -13.77
C ASP A 472 -12.80 -21.81 -13.32
N GLY A 473 -12.61 -21.59 -12.02
CA GLY A 473 -11.44 -20.96 -11.44
C GLY A 473 -11.35 -19.44 -11.66
N GLU A 474 -12.41 -18.80 -12.18
CA GLU A 474 -12.38 -17.39 -12.60
C GLU A 474 -12.83 -16.43 -11.49
N ARG A 475 -13.76 -16.84 -10.62
CA ARG A 475 -14.31 -15.98 -9.56
C ARG A 475 -13.91 -16.48 -8.18
N VAL A 476 -13.64 -15.54 -7.28
CA VAL A 476 -13.39 -15.82 -5.87
C VAL A 476 -14.72 -16.03 -5.17
N VAL A 477 -14.90 -17.21 -4.58
CA VAL A 477 -16.05 -17.52 -3.72
C VAL A 477 -15.85 -16.90 -2.35
N GLY A 478 -14.64 -17.00 -1.81
CA GLY A 478 -14.24 -16.36 -0.57
C GLY A 478 -12.81 -16.71 -0.20
N GLY A 479 -12.39 -16.36 1.01
CA GLY A 479 -11.13 -16.81 1.56
C GLY A 479 -11.12 -16.77 3.07
N GLY A 480 -10.06 -17.31 3.66
CA GLY A 480 -9.84 -17.32 5.10
C GLY A 480 -8.39 -17.61 5.45
N VAL A 481 -8.13 -17.76 6.74
CA VAL A 481 -6.80 -18.05 7.28
C VAL A 481 -6.69 -19.52 7.62
N VAL A 482 -5.65 -20.17 7.09
CA VAL A 482 -5.29 -21.55 7.41
C VAL A 482 -4.97 -21.67 8.90
N VAL A 483 -5.59 -22.65 9.56
CA VAL A 483 -5.30 -23.03 10.95
C VAL A 483 -4.49 -24.32 11.00
N ARG A 484 -3.92 -24.64 12.17
CA ARG A 484 -3.34 -25.96 12.39
C ARG A 484 -4.46 -27.00 12.34
N SER A 485 -4.21 -28.10 11.64
CA SER A 485 -4.97 -29.32 11.83
C SER A 485 -4.75 -29.77 13.26
N ASP A 486 -5.84 -29.94 14.02
CA ASP A 486 -5.76 -30.58 15.33
C ASP A 486 -5.51 -32.07 15.07
N SER A 487 -4.25 -32.49 15.10
CA SER A 487 -3.85 -33.89 15.09
C SER A 487 -3.48 -34.36 16.48
#